data_AF-A0A936J7M8-F1
#
_entry.id   AF-A0A936J7M8-F1
#
_cell.length_a   1.000
_cell.length_b   1.000
_cell.length_c   1.000
_cell.angle_alpha   90.00
_cell.angle_beta   90.00
_cell.angle_gamma   90.00
#
_symmetry.space_group_name_H-M   'P 1'
#
loop_
_entity.id
_entity.type
_entity.pdbx_description
1 polymer ?
#
loop_
_entity_poly.entity_id
_entity_poly.type
_entity_poly.pdbx_seq_one_letter_code
_entity_poly.pdbx_strand_id
1 'polypeptide(L)'
;MHRPLIDRAPLIGAMARKWALAALLPLALSACAPDAWKANPNYDAFVNQILRNCGNQRMGEFTVSSLMNQDDPSYNVYFVDMTSRWGQNRISTQDYIQGVMSVGGGSQSAGLKCIVAQKP
;
A
#
# COMPACT_ATOMS: atom_id res chain seq x y z
N MET A 1 22.46 -70.93 -34.94
CA MET A 1 23.84 -70.48 -34.65
C MET A 1 23.72 -69.17 -33.87
N HIS A 2 23.96 -69.17 -32.54
CA HIS A 2 25.07 -68.46 -31.86
C HIS A 2 25.24 -66.99 -32.36
N ARG A 3 25.21 -65.90 -31.58
CA ARG A 3 25.51 -65.59 -30.16
C ARG A 3 25.08 -64.10 -29.87
N PRO A 4 25.42 -63.38 -28.76
CA PRO A 4 24.45 -62.68 -27.90
C PRO A 4 24.77 -61.16 -27.68
N LEU A 5 24.36 -60.64 -26.51
CA LEU A 5 24.65 -59.34 -25.87
C LEU A 5 23.58 -58.27 -26.24
N ILE A 6 23.03 -57.46 -25.34
CA ILE A 6 23.70 -56.62 -24.35
C ILE A 6 22.66 -56.24 -23.27
N ASP A 7 23.05 -56.45 -22.02
CA ASP A 7 22.49 -55.91 -20.79
C ASP A 7 22.68 -54.37 -20.76
N ARG A 8 21.59 -53.59 -20.72
CA ARG A 8 21.59 -52.16 -20.32
C ARG A 8 20.22 -51.74 -19.79
N ALA A 9 20.02 -51.85 -18.48
CA ALA A 9 19.27 -50.81 -17.77
C ALA A 9 20.17 -49.56 -17.65
N PRO A 10 19.60 -48.34 -17.64
CA PRO A 10 19.38 -47.76 -16.32
C PRO A 10 18.17 -46.82 -16.19
N LEU A 11 17.43 -47.02 -15.09
CA LEU A 11 17.13 -46.01 -14.07
C LEU A 11 16.68 -44.61 -14.55
N ILE A 12 15.51 -44.55 -15.18
CA ILE A 12 14.74 -43.30 -15.34
C ILE A 12 14.08 -42.99 -13.99
N GLY A 13 14.78 -42.34 -13.06
CA GLY A 13 14.19 -42.08 -11.73
C GLY A 13 14.69 -40.87 -10.96
N ALA A 14 15.83 -40.28 -11.32
CA ALA A 14 16.50 -39.31 -10.44
C ALA A 14 16.59 -37.88 -10.99
N MET A 15 16.02 -37.57 -12.16
CA MET A 15 16.26 -36.28 -12.83
C MET A 15 15.05 -35.33 -12.87
N ALA A 16 13.87 -35.75 -12.41
CA ALA A 16 12.65 -34.92 -12.45
C ALA A 16 12.53 -33.92 -11.29
N ARG A 17 13.30 -34.06 -10.20
CA ARG A 17 13.12 -33.26 -8.97
C ARG A 17 13.90 -31.95 -8.95
N LYS A 18 14.97 -31.82 -9.75
CA LYS A 18 15.84 -30.65 -9.76
C LYS A 18 15.35 -29.53 -10.67
N TRP A 19 14.57 -29.85 -11.70
CA TRP A 19 14.04 -28.87 -12.66
C TRP A 19 12.77 -28.16 -12.15
N ALA A 20 12.02 -28.79 -11.25
CA ALA A 20 10.81 -28.18 -10.69
C ALA A 20 11.08 -26.95 -9.79
N LEU A 21 12.25 -26.90 -9.14
CA LEU A 21 12.62 -25.80 -8.23
C LEU A 21 13.10 -24.55 -8.99
N ALA A 22 13.70 -24.70 -10.17
CA ALA A 22 14.23 -23.58 -10.95
C ALA A 22 13.15 -22.74 -11.63
N ALA A 23 11.98 -23.34 -11.93
CA ALA A 23 10.86 -22.64 -12.57
C ALA A 23 10.06 -21.73 -11.62
N LEU A 24 10.25 -21.85 -10.30
CA LEU A 24 9.50 -21.07 -9.30
C LEU A 24 10.17 -19.72 -8.95
N LEU A 25 11.47 -19.54 -9.23
CA LEU A 25 12.19 -18.29 -8.93
C LEU A 25 11.63 -17.05 -9.66
N PRO A 26 11.29 -17.06 -10.96
CA PRO A 26 10.82 -15.85 -11.63
C PRO A 26 9.40 -15.43 -11.21
N LEU A 27 8.58 -16.36 -10.69
CA LEU A 27 7.24 -16.05 -10.17
C LEU A 27 7.29 -15.38 -8.79
N ALA A 28 8.35 -15.62 -8.01
CA ALA A 28 8.54 -14.98 -6.71
C ALA A 28 8.99 -13.50 -6.81
N LEU A 29 9.56 -13.10 -7.96
CA LEU A 29 10.07 -11.74 -8.18
C LEU A 29 9.03 -10.77 -8.78
N SER A 30 7.94 -11.27 -9.36
CA SER A 30 6.88 -10.44 -9.95
C SER A 30 5.72 -10.13 -8.99
N ALA A 31 5.79 -10.57 -7.73
CA ALA A 31 4.78 -10.28 -6.70
C ALA A 31 4.88 -8.87 -6.10
N CYS A 32 5.85 -8.05 -6.53
CA CYS A 32 5.89 -6.63 -6.19
C CYS A 32 4.85 -5.92 -7.04
N ALA A 33 3.69 -5.63 -6.43
CA ALA A 33 2.65 -4.74 -6.95
C ALA A 33 3.24 -3.65 -7.87
N PRO A 34 3.10 -3.76 -9.21
CA PRO A 34 3.70 -2.82 -10.15
C PRO A 34 3.04 -1.44 -10.10
N ASP A 35 2.02 -1.28 -9.27
CA ASP A 35 1.40 0.00 -8.92
C ASP A 35 2.08 0.68 -7.71
N ALA A 36 2.82 -0.06 -6.87
CA ALA A 36 3.53 0.53 -5.73
C ALA A 36 4.72 1.42 -6.14
N TRP A 37 5.30 1.24 -7.34
CA TRP A 37 6.41 2.11 -7.80
C TRP A 37 5.93 3.38 -8.50
N LYS A 38 4.68 3.41 -8.98
CA LYS A 38 4.17 4.55 -9.74
C LYS A 38 3.34 5.46 -8.83
N ALA A 39 4.03 6.42 -8.22
CA ALA A 39 3.39 7.50 -7.47
C ALA A 39 2.29 8.17 -8.31
N ASN A 40 1.13 8.40 -7.71
CA ASN A 40 0.05 9.12 -8.36
C ASN A 40 0.25 10.63 -8.14
N PRO A 41 0.70 11.39 -9.15
CA PRO A 41 1.09 12.78 -8.97
C PRO A 41 -0.08 13.68 -8.53
N ASN A 42 -1.32 13.30 -8.87
CA ASN A 42 -2.51 14.02 -8.44
C ASN A 42 -2.79 13.84 -6.94
N TYR A 43 -2.53 12.63 -6.43
CA TYR A 43 -2.65 12.37 -4.99
C TYR A 43 -1.54 13.08 -4.22
N ASP A 44 -0.30 13.04 -4.70
CA ASP A 44 0.82 13.74 -4.06
C ASP A 44 0.59 15.26 -4.02
N ALA A 45 0.06 15.84 -5.10
CA ALA A 45 -0.30 17.26 -5.14
C ALA A 45 -1.36 17.60 -4.09
N PHE A 46 -2.38 16.75 -3.93
CA PHE A 46 -3.44 16.92 -2.93
C PHE A 46 -2.92 16.80 -1.49
N VAL A 47 -2.11 15.78 -1.19
CA VAL A 47 -1.47 15.62 0.13
C VAL A 47 -0.59 16.83 0.43
N ASN A 48 0.21 17.28 -0.53
CA ASN A 48 1.05 18.46 -0.36
C ASN A 48 0.21 19.73 -0.12
N GLN A 49 -0.95 19.87 -0.75
CA GLN A 49 -1.88 20.97 -0.44
C GLN A 49 -2.40 20.88 0.99
N ILE A 50 -2.82 19.71 1.45
CA ILE A 50 -3.26 19.49 2.84
C ILE A 50 -2.14 19.82 3.83
N LEU A 51 -0.93 19.31 3.61
CA LEU A 51 0.20 19.54 4.51
C LEU A 51 0.57 21.02 4.59
N ARG A 52 0.57 21.73 3.47
CA ARG A 52 0.84 23.18 3.43
C ARG A 52 -0.22 23.99 4.17
N ASN A 53 -1.49 23.68 3.98
CA ASN A 53 -2.59 24.53 4.45
C ASN A 53 -3.10 24.14 5.83
N CYS A 54 -3.06 22.84 6.15
CA CYS A 54 -3.67 22.25 7.34
C CYS A 54 -2.67 21.55 8.26
N GLY A 55 -1.40 21.42 7.87
CA GLY A 55 -0.41 20.61 8.61
C GLY A 55 -0.33 20.91 10.11
N ASN A 56 -0.38 22.19 10.49
CA ASN A 56 -0.31 22.63 11.89
C ASN A 56 -1.64 22.58 12.65
N GLN A 57 -2.74 22.26 11.97
CA GLN A 57 -4.06 22.16 12.59
C GLN A 57 -4.18 20.86 13.37
N ARG A 58 -4.90 20.89 14.50
CA ARG A 58 -5.01 19.74 15.39
C ARG A 58 -6.18 18.82 15.02
N MET A 59 -5.93 17.52 15.12
CA MET A 59 -6.90 16.43 15.17
C MET A 59 -6.75 15.73 16.52
N GLY A 60 -7.48 16.23 17.52
CA GLY A 60 -7.30 15.81 18.91
C GLY A 60 -5.93 16.23 19.43
N GLU A 61 -5.16 15.27 19.94
CA GLU A 61 -3.83 15.53 20.47
C GLU A 61 -2.77 15.74 19.38
N PHE A 62 -3.01 15.24 18.17
CA PHE A 62 -2.04 15.23 17.07
C PHE A 62 -2.25 16.41 16.10
N THR A 63 -1.23 16.73 15.30
CA THR A 63 -1.38 17.63 14.16
C THR A 63 -1.66 16.83 12.89
N VAL A 64 -2.22 17.48 11.86
CA VAL A 64 -2.42 16.82 10.56
C VAL A 64 -1.07 16.34 9.98
N SER A 65 -0.01 17.14 10.14
CA SER A 65 1.33 16.77 9.69
C SER A 65 1.89 15.54 10.40
N SER A 66 1.72 15.43 11.74
CA SER A 66 2.21 14.27 12.49
C SER A 66 1.46 12.99 12.12
N LEU A 67 0.16 13.08 11.82
CA LEU A 67 -0.65 11.94 11.38
C LEU A 67 -0.29 11.44 9.98
N MET A 68 0.28 12.30 9.12
CA MET A 68 0.62 12.00 7.73
C MET A 68 2.11 11.70 7.49
N ASN A 69 2.99 12.10 8.40
CA ASN A 69 4.43 11.92 8.26
C ASN A 69 4.84 10.51 8.72
N GLN A 70 5.36 9.68 7.82
CA GLN A 70 5.79 8.31 8.11
C GLN A 70 6.93 8.22 9.14
N ASP A 71 7.71 9.29 9.30
CA ASP A 71 8.81 9.35 10.26
C ASP A 71 8.36 9.84 11.66
N ASP A 72 7.08 10.24 11.82
CA ASP A 72 6.52 10.68 13.09
C ASP A 72 5.94 9.48 13.87
N PRO A 73 6.15 9.38 15.21
CA PRO A 73 5.56 8.31 16.02
C PRO A 73 4.02 8.31 16.02
N SER A 74 3.40 9.42 15.65
CA SER A 74 1.95 9.60 15.55
C SER A 74 1.41 9.23 14.16
N TYR A 75 2.27 8.76 13.26
CA TYR A 75 1.86 8.37 11.91
C TYR A 75 0.68 7.40 11.96
N ASN A 76 -0.37 7.71 11.20
CA ASN A 76 -1.58 6.91 11.19
C ASN A 76 -1.92 6.45 9.78
N VAL A 77 -1.60 5.17 9.49
CA VAL A 77 -1.86 4.54 8.18
C VAL A 77 -3.33 4.64 7.78
N TYR A 78 -4.25 4.46 8.74
CA TYR A 78 -5.69 4.54 8.47
C TYR A 78 -6.13 5.97 8.07
N PHE A 79 -5.59 6.98 8.73
CA PHE A 79 -5.83 8.38 8.38
C PHE A 79 -5.37 8.71 6.96
N VAL A 80 -4.19 8.23 6.58
CA VAL A 80 -3.63 8.40 5.24
C VAL A 80 -4.47 7.65 4.19
N ASP A 81 -4.85 6.40 4.44
CA ASP A 81 -5.69 5.62 3.52
C ASP A 81 -7.05 6.29 3.30
N MET A 82 -7.74 6.69 4.37
CA MET A 82 -9.03 7.37 4.29
C MET A 82 -8.92 8.70 3.54
N THR A 83 -7.88 9.49 3.81
CA THR A 83 -7.64 10.76 3.11
C THR A 83 -7.32 10.54 1.63
N SER A 84 -6.59 9.47 1.30
CA SER A 84 -6.30 9.07 -0.08
C SER A 84 -7.54 8.67 -0.85
N ARG A 85 -8.35 7.78 -0.27
CA ARG A 85 -9.63 7.37 -0.86
C ARG A 85 -10.55 8.57 -1.09
N TRP A 86 -10.63 9.47 -0.12
CA TRP A 86 -11.47 10.66 -0.23
C TRP A 86 -10.96 11.65 -1.28
N GLY A 87 -9.65 11.94 -1.29
CA GLY A 87 -9.01 12.80 -2.29
C GLY A 87 -9.17 12.28 -3.73
N GLN A 88 -9.19 10.96 -3.89
CA GLN A 88 -9.41 10.28 -5.18
C GLN A 88 -10.89 10.02 -5.52
N ASN A 89 -11.84 10.61 -4.78
CA ASN A 89 -13.28 10.43 -4.98
C ASN A 89 -13.77 8.97 -4.89
N ARG A 90 -13.07 8.12 -4.13
CA ARG A 90 -13.46 6.70 -3.89
C ARG A 90 -14.47 6.55 -2.75
N ILE A 91 -14.57 7.53 -1.86
CA ILE A 91 -15.53 7.58 -0.75
C ILE A 91 -16.14 8.98 -0.63
N SER A 92 -17.34 9.08 -0.04
CA SER A 92 -18.00 10.36 0.16
C SER A 92 -17.31 11.20 1.25
N THR A 93 -17.57 12.50 1.28
CA THR A 93 -17.08 13.37 2.38
C THR A 93 -17.66 12.95 3.73
N GLN A 94 -18.90 12.45 3.76
CA GLN A 94 -19.49 11.94 4.99
C GLN A 94 -18.75 10.68 5.48
N ASP A 95 -18.47 9.72 4.60
CA ASP A 95 -17.73 8.50 4.95
C ASP A 95 -16.31 8.83 5.41
N TYR A 96 -15.67 9.81 4.76
CA TYR A 96 -14.37 10.31 5.17
C TYR A 96 -14.41 10.86 6.60
N ILE A 97 -15.31 11.82 6.87
CA ILE A 97 -15.50 12.41 8.21
C ILE A 97 -15.75 11.31 9.23
N GLN A 98 -16.70 10.41 8.99
CA GLN A 98 -17.05 9.33 9.92
C GLN A 98 -15.86 8.41 10.24
N GLY A 99 -15.06 8.05 9.24
CA GLY A 99 -13.87 7.23 9.47
C GLY A 99 -12.80 7.96 10.28
N VAL A 100 -12.40 9.17 9.86
CA VAL A 100 -11.24 9.84 10.47
C VAL A 100 -11.53 10.49 11.82
N MET A 101 -12.80 10.64 12.23
CA MET A 101 -13.14 11.09 13.58
C MET A 101 -12.53 10.22 14.69
N SER A 102 -12.32 8.93 14.41
CA SER A 102 -11.69 7.98 15.33
C SER A 102 -10.20 8.25 15.58
N VAL A 103 -9.55 8.99 14.69
CA VAL A 103 -8.11 9.32 14.76
C VAL A 103 -7.85 10.43 15.80
N GLY A 104 -8.85 11.27 16.09
CA GLY A 104 -8.77 12.27 17.16
C GLY A 104 -9.60 13.52 16.91
N GLY A 105 -10.07 14.15 18.00
CA GLY A 105 -10.72 15.47 17.99
C GLY A 105 -12.13 15.53 17.38
N GLY A 106 -12.65 14.42 16.85
CA GLY A 106 -14.00 14.31 16.33
C GLY A 106 -14.30 15.25 15.15
N SER A 107 -15.59 15.37 14.81
CA SER A 107 -16.08 16.17 13.67
C SER A 107 -15.77 17.65 13.78
N GLN A 108 -15.50 18.14 15.00
CA GLN A 108 -15.29 19.56 15.27
C GLN A 108 -13.83 19.97 15.27
N SER A 109 -12.90 19.03 15.09
CA SER A 109 -11.46 19.32 15.05
C SER A 109 -11.10 20.33 13.96
N ALA A 110 -10.18 21.25 14.30
CA ALA A 110 -9.70 22.26 13.37
C ALA A 110 -9.02 21.63 12.15
N GLY A 111 -8.28 20.53 12.36
CA GLY A 111 -7.64 19.76 11.30
C GLY A 111 -8.66 19.20 10.29
N LEU A 112 -9.69 18.52 10.77
CA LEU A 112 -10.70 17.93 9.88
C LEU A 112 -11.46 19.00 9.08
N LYS A 113 -11.88 20.09 9.74
CA LYS A 113 -12.53 21.21 9.05
C LYS A 113 -11.64 21.81 7.97
N CYS A 114 -10.36 22.01 8.28
CA CYS A 114 -9.40 22.53 7.31
C CYS A 114 -9.25 21.59 6.11
N ILE A 115 -9.11 20.28 6.34
CA ILE A 115 -8.95 19.28 5.28
C ILE A 115 -10.18 19.23 4.37
N VAL A 116 -11.38 19.17 4.95
CA VAL A 116 -12.63 19.12 4.18
C VAL A 116 -12.79 20.35 3.28
N ALA A 117 -12.34 21.52 3.74
CA ALA A 117 -12.36 22.77 2.97
C ALA A 117 -11.34 22.82 1.82
N GLN A 118 -10.37 21.89 1.74
CA GLN A 118 -9.39 21.86 0.65
C GLN A 118 -9.93 21.26 -0.65
N LYS A 119 -11.03 20.49 -0.57
CA LYS A 119 -11.61 19.82 -1.72
C LYS A 119 -12.69 20.72 -2.35
N PRO A 120 -12.62 20.98 -3.67
CA PRO A 120 -13.61 21.80 -4.38
C PRO A 120 -14.98 21.13 -4.47
#